data_AF-A0A925JCT9-F1
#
_entry.id   AF-A0A925JCT9-F1
#
_cell.length_a   1.000
_cell.length_b   1.000
_cell.length_c   1.000
_cell.angle_alpha   90.00
_cell.angle_beta   90.00
_cell.angle_gamma   90.00
#
_symmetry.space_group_name_H-M   'P 1'
#
loop_
_entity.id
_entity.type
_entity.pdbx_description
1 polymer ?
#
loop_
_entity_poly.entity_id
_entity_poly.type
_entity_poly.pdbx_seq_one_letter_code
_entity_poly.pdbx_strand_id
1 'polypeptide(L)'
;MDEKDSQLRQVGVTRYITPLREGGSLPAIVEADDGFMYVLKFRGAGQGVRSLIAELICGEMARMLGLKIPEIVFASLDTAFGRSEPDEEIQDLLKASVGLNLALHYLSGAISFDPVVSKVDSMTASKIVALDSLITNVDRTARNTNMLIWKKELWLIDHGAALYFHHSWSNWEEHARRPFSQIKDHVLLPYADDLAKAAAEIRTLYTKEKIASVTAMV
;
A
#
# COMPACT_ATOMS: atom_id res chain seq x y z
N MET A 1 17.65 -13.50 -4.68
CA MET A 1 17.16 -12.13 -4.90
C MET A 1 18.40 -11.36 -5.23
N ASP A 2 18.68 -11.30 -6.53
CA ASP A 2 19.90 -10.67 -7.05
C ASP A 2 19.81 -9.15 -6.82
N GLU A 3 20.94 -8.45 -6.72
CA GLU A 3 21.03 -7.00 -6.47
C GLU A 3 20.24 -6.13 -7.48
N LYS A 4 19.74 -6.70 -8.59
CA LYS A 4 18.87 -6.01 -9.56
C LYS A 4 17.39 -5.95 -9.16
N ASP A 5 16.94 -6.75 -8.19
CA ASP A 5 15.52 -6.82 -7.76
C ASP A 5 15.14 -5.78 -6.70
N SER A 6 16.09 -4.93 -6.27
CA SER A 6 15.89 -3.97 -5.18
C SER A 6 15.65 -2.52 -5.62
N GLN A 7 15.61 -2.24 -6.92
CA GLN A 7 15.30 -0.90 -7.42
C GLN A 7 13.90 -0.84 -7.99
N LEU A 8 13.03 -0.07 -7.32
CA LEU A 8 11.72 0.28 -7.88
C LEU A 8 11.92 1.08 -9.17
N ARG A 9 11.08 0.82 -10.16
CA ARG A 9 11.09 1.61 -11.40
C ARG A 9 10.72 3.05 -11.09
N GLN A 10 11.27 3.95 -11.90
CA GLN A 10 10.91 5.36 -11.90
C GLN A 10 10.20 5.66 -13.22
N VAL A 11 9.10 6.38 -13.14
CA VAL A 11 8.29 6.80 -14.30
C VAL A 11 8.01 8.29 -14.24
N GLY A 12 7.95 8.94 -15.40
CA GLY A 12 7.53 10.33 -15.52
C GLY A 12 6.02 10.41 -15.71
N VAL A 13 5.31 11.16 -14.86
CA VAL A 13 3.87 11.38 -15.05
C VAL A 13 3.67 12.28 -16.26
N THR A 14 2.97 11.78 -17.28
CA THR A 14 2.71 12.50 -18.53
C THR A 14 1.32 13.12 -18.57
N ARG A 15 0.34 12.50 -17.88
CA ARG A 15 -1.04 12.99 -17.88
C ARG A 15 -1.77 12.68 -16.58
N TYR A 16 -2.52 13.67 -16.09
CA TYR A 16 -3.45 13.54 -14.99
C TYR A 16 -4.83 13.20 -15.58
N ILE A 17 -5.38 12.04 -15.22
CA ILE A 17 -6.61 11.52 -15.83
C ILE A 17 -7.81 11.88 -14.98
N THR A 18 -7.86 11.41 -13.74
CA THR A 18 -9.01 11.66 -12.86
C THR A 18 -8.66 11.50 -11.38
N PRO A 19 -9.17 12.36 -10.49
CA PRO A 19 -9.08 12.13 -9.05
C PRO A 19 -9.95 10.96 -8.61
N LEU A 20 -9.41 10.13 -7.72
CA LEU A 20 -10.16 9.15 -6.95
C LEU A 20 -10.56 9.82 -5.63
N ARG A 21 -11.85 10.14 -5.50
CA ARG A 21 -12.41 10.83 -4.33
C ARG A 21 -12.67 9.85 -3.18
N GLU A 22 -11.64 9.11 -2.80
CA GLU A 22 -11.67 8.14 -1.70
C GLU A 22 -10.80 8.66 -0.55
N GLY A 23 -11.44 8.96 0.58
CA GLY A 23 -10.75 9.40 1.79
C GLY A 23 -10.04 10.76 1.68
N GLY A 24 -9.19 11.06 2.66
CA GLY A 24 -8.51 12.36 2.79
C GLY A 24 -7.17 12.47 2.04
N SER A 25 -6.76 11.45 1.26
CA SER A 25 -5.48 11.45 0.53
C SER A 25 -5.62 11.82 -0.95
N LEU A 26 -6.85 11.87 -1.48
CA LEU A 26 -7.20 12.26 -2.86
C LEU A 26 -6.23 11.71 -3.93
N PRO A 27 -6.01 10.38 -4.00
CA PRO A 27 -5.15 9.80 -5.04
C PRO A 27 -5.74 10.05 -6.42
N ALA A 28 -4.96 9.85 -7.48
CA ALA A 28 -5.44 10.07 -8.85
C ALA A 28 -4.94 9.00 -9.82
N ILE A 29 -5.75 8.71 -10.84
CA ILE A 29 -5.29 7.94 -11.98
C ILE A 29 -4.45 8.86 -12.87
N VAL A 30 -3.25 8.41 -13.21
CA VAL A 30 -2.32 9.10 -14.09
C VAL A 30 -1.81 8.16 -15.18
N GLU A 31 -1.41 8.73 -16.30
CA GLU A 31 -0.62 8.06 -17.34
C GLU A 31 0.84 8.44 -17.18
N ALA A 32 1.75 7.50 -17.43
CA ALA A 32 3.18 7.74 -17.39
C ALA A 32 3.85 7.58 -18.76
N ASP A 33 5.14 7.93 -18.83
CA ASP A 33 5.97 7.90 -20.04
C ASP A 33 6.25 6.49 -20.58
N ASP A 34 6.02 5.46 -19.77
CA ASP A 34 6.08 4.06 -20.19
C ASP A 34 4.76 3.54 -20.82
N GLY A 35 3.74 4.40 -20.93
CA GLY A 35 2.45 4.08 -21.54
C GLY A 35 1.49 3.31 -20.64
N PHE A 36 1.82 3.09 -19.37
CA PHE A 36 0.91 2.48 -18.39
C PHE A 36 0.18 3.53 -17.55
N MET A 37 -0.90 3.09 -16.91
CA MET A 37 -1.66 3.88 -15.95
C MET A 37 -1.34 3.48 -14.52
N TYR A 38 -1.35 4.46 -13.63
CA TYR A 38 -1.04 4.28 -12.22
C TYR A 38 -2.04 5.02 -11.34
N VAL A 39 -2.27 4.50 -10.14
CA VAL A 39 -2.84 5.26 -9.02
C VAL A 39 -1.70 5.98 -8.32
N LEU A 40 -1.61 7.29 -8.55
CA LEU A 40 -0.63 8.18 -7.94
C LEU A 40 -1.06 8.54 -6.52
N LYS A 41 -0.16 8.33 -5.57
CA LYS A 41 -0.28 8.79 -4.19
C LYS A 41 0.62 10.02 -3.98
N PHE A 42 -0.02 11.15 -3.72
CA PHE A 42 0.63 12.45 -3.62
C PHE A 42 1.40 12.61 -2.32
N ARG A 43 2.68 13.00 -2.40
CA ARG A 43 3.51 13.30 -1.22
C ARG A 43 3.00 14.52 -0.44
N GLY A 44 2.31 15.44 -1.13
CA GLY A 44 1.73 16.65 -0.56
C GLY A 44 0.37 16.42 0.11
N ALA A 45 -0.17 15.20 0.08
CA ALA A 45 -1.42 14.87 0.76
C ALA A 45 -1.29 15.04 2.28
N GLY A 46 -2.41 15.28 2.98
CA GLY A 46 -2.42 15.54 4.42
C GLY A 46 -1.85 14.39 5.28
N GLN A 47 -1.85 13.16 4.77
CA GLN A 47 -1.22 12.01 5.42
C GLN A 47 0.33 12.07 5.39
N GLY A 48 0.88 12.82 4.43
CA GLY A 48 2.30 13.10 4.26
C GLY A 48 3.15 11.92 3.78
N VAL A 49 4.44 12.17 3.60
CA VAL A 49 5.42 11.20 3.07
C VAL A 49 5.48 9.89 3.89
N ARG A 50 5.16 9.94 5.18
CA ARG A 50 5.20 8.75 6.05
C ARG A 50 4.21 7.67 5.60
N SER A 51 3.03 8.04 5.10
CA SER A 51 2.09 7.05 4.55
C SER A 51 2.60 6.42 3.26
N LEU A 52 3.32 7.19 2.43
CA LEU A 52 3.98 6.64 1.23
C LEU A 52 5.09 5.65 1.60
N ILE A 53 5.87 5.96 2.64
CA ILE A 53 6.89 5.04 3.16
C ILE A 53 6.24 3.75 3.68
N ALA A 54 5.13 3.85 4.42
CA ALA A 54 4.39 2.67 4.87
C ALA A 54 3.82 1.86 3.70
N GLU A 55 3.25 2.52 2.69
CA GLU A 55 2.77 1.86 1.47
C GLU A 55 3.88 1.03 0.80
N LEU A 56 5.05 1.66 0.59
CA LEU A 56 6.20 1.00 -0.02
C LEU A 56 6.66 -0.19 0.83
N ILE A 57 6.99 0.03 2.10
CA ILE A 57 7.57 -1.01 2.96
C ILE A 57 6.58 -2.18 3.10
N CYS A 58 5.32 -1.89 3.41
CA CYS A 58 4.33 -2.93 3.68
C CYS A 58 3.91 -3.66 2.41
N GLY A 59 3.80 -2.95 1.29
CA GLY A 59 3.53 -3.56 -0.01
C GLY A 59 4.65 -4.53 -0.41
N GLU A 60 5.91 -4.11 -0.25
CA GLU A 60 7.07 -4.96 -0.55
C GLU A 60 7.16 -6.17 0.38
N MET A 61 6.85 -6.01 1.67
CA MET A 61 6.70 -7.14 2.59
C MET A 61 5.60 -8.10 2.11
N ALA A 62 4.42 -7.59 1.75
CA ALA A 62 3.32 -8.42 1.21
C ALA A 62 3.76 -9.19 -0.05
N ARG A 63 4.44 -8.52 -0.98
CA ARG A 63 4.99 -9.12 -2.20
C ARG A 63 5.95 -10.26 -1.88
N MET A 64 6.84 -10.07 -0.91
CA MET A 64 7.78 -11.11 -0.46
C MET A 64 7.06 -12.34 0.08
N LEU A 65 5.94 -12.16 0.80
CA LEU A 65 5.11 -13.25 1.34
C LEU A 65 4.29 -13.99 0.25
N GLY A 66 4.45 -13.59 -1.01
CA GLY A 66 3.75 -14.15 -2.17
C GLY A 66 2.34 -13.60 -2.34
N LEU A 67 1.97 -12.54 -1.60
CA LEU A 67 0.69 -11.87 -1.76
C LEU A 67 0.74 -10.94 -2.98
N LYS A 68 -0.38 -10.81 -3.68
CA LYS A 68 -0.46 -9.96 -4.86
C LYS A 68 -0.65 -8.51 -4.43
N ILE A 69 0.25 -7.65 -4.86
CA ILE A 69 0.11 -6.20 -4.81
C ILE A 69 0.33 -5.64 -6.23
N PRO A 70 -0.32 -4.54 -6.62
CA PRO A 70 0.05 -3.85 -7.85
C PRO A 70 1.53 -3.43 -7.77
N GLU A 71 2.20 -3.38 -8.93
CA GLU A 71 3.58 -2.90 -8.98
C GLU A 71 3.69 -1.49 -8.38
N ILE A 72 4.62 -1.32 -7.45
CA ILE A 72 4.95 -0.04 -6.83
C ILE A 72 6.06 0.61 -7.65
N VAL A 73 5.86 1.87 -8.03
CA VAL A 73 6.85 2.67 -8.76
C VAL A 73 7.02 4.03 -8.10
N PHE A 74 8.18 4.63 -8.29
CA PHE A 74 8.35 6.05 -8.07
C PHE A 74 7.84 6.82 -9.29
N ALA A 75 7.08 7.89 -9.05
CA ALA A 75 6.46 8.68 -10.10
C ALA A 75 6.85 10.15 -9.95
N SER A 76 7.46 10.74 -10.98
CA SER A 76 7.86 12.14 -10.99
C SER A 76 6.73 13.02 -11.57
N LEU A 77 6.28 14.02 -10.81
CA LEU A 77 5.25 14.97 -11.20
C LEU A 77 5.87 16.33 -11.59
N ASP A 78 5.59 16.83 -12.79
CA ASP A 78 6.15 18.12 -13.25
C ASP A 78 5.41 19.35 -12.66
N THR A 79 6.10 20.48 -12.61
CA THR A 79 5.54 21.80 -12.21
C THR A 79 4.37 22.30 -13.07
N ALA A 80 4.18 21.75 -14.27
CA ALA A 80 3.06 22.08 -15.16
C ALA A 80 1.72 21.54 -14.62
N PHE A 81 1.75 20.48 -13.80
CA PHE A 81 0.56 19.90 -13.20
C PHE A 81 -0.09 20.85 -12.18
N GLY A 82 -1.42 20.87 -12.14
CA GLY A 82 -2.21 21.73 -11.25
C GLY A 82 -2.50 23.14 -11.77
N ARG A 83 -1.77 23.64 -12.79
CA ARG A 83 -1.99 25.02 -13.32
C ARG A 83 -3.38 25.23 -13.94
N SER A 84 -3.97 24.17 -14.49
CA SER A 84 -5.29 24.18 -15.12
C SER A 84 -6.35 23.46 -14.28
N GLU A 85 -6.03 23.03 -13.06
CA GLU A 85 -6.99 22.39 -12.17
C GLU A 85 -7.91 23.46 -11.57
N PRO A 86 -9.24 23.40 -11.82
CA PRO A 86 -10.19 24.38 -11.28
C PRO A 86 -10.43 24.23 -9.78
N ASP A 87 -10.24 23.05 -9.21
CA ASP A 87 -10.40 22.81 -7.78
C ASP A 87 -9.14 23.29 -7.02
N GLU A 88 -9.32 24.27 -6.13
CA GLU A 88 -8.21 24.90 -5.40
C GLU A 88 -7.49 23.90 -4.46
N GLU A 89 -8.23 22.98 -3.84
CA GLU A 89 -7.65 21.96 -2.94
C GLU A 89 -6.79 20.97 -3.73
N ILE A 90 -7.28 20.50 -4.87
CA ILE A 90 -6.52 19.60 -5.76
C ILE A 90 -5.33 20.35 -6.39
N GLN A 91 -5.51 21.62 -6.77
CA GLN A 91 -4.44 22.43 -7.31
C GLN A 91 -3.28 22.58 -6.30
N ASP A 92 -3.58 22.89 -5.05
CA ASP A 92 -2.56 23.05 -4.02
C ASP A 92 -1.89 21.72 -3.66
N LEU A 93 -2.66 20.63 -3.63
CA LEU A 93 -2.13 19.27 -3.51
C LEU A 93 -1.11 18.94 -4.61
N LEU A 94 -1.43 19.25 -5.87
CA LEU A 94 -0.55 19.02 -7.02
C LEU A 94 0.72 19.87 -6.94
N LYS A 95 0.61 21.16 -6.58
CA LYS A 95 1.77 22.04 -6.37
C LYS A 95 2.69 21.52 -5.26
N ALA A 96 2.13 21.09 -4.13
CA ALA A 96 2.90 20.49 -3.03
C ALA A 96 3.58 19.17 -3.41
N SER A 97 3.08 18.52 -4.46
CA SER A 97 3.51 17.19 -4.91
C SER A 97 4.46 17.19 -6.10
N VAL A 98 4.93 18.35 -6.57
CA VAL A 98 5.91 18.43 -7.68
C VAL A 98 7.20 17.67 -7.36
N GLY A 99 7.61 16.74 -8.22
CA GLY A 99 8.79 15.88 -8.05
C GLY A 99 8.39 14.45 -7.68
N LEU A 100 9.20 13.79 -6.85
CA LEU A 100 9.05 12.36 -6.57
C LEU A 100 7.84 12.06 -5.69
N ASN A 101 6.96 11.18 -6.16
CA ASN A 101 5.81 10.60 -5.47
C ASN A 101 5.87 9.07 -5.57
N LEU A 102 4.88 8.39 -4.99
CA LEU A 102 4.71 6.94 -5.12
C LEU A 102 3.47 6.64 -5.95
N ALA A 103 3.52 5.62 -6.80
CA ALA A 103 2.36 5.17 -7.56
C ALA A 103 2.26 3.66 -7.59
N LEU A 104 1.03 3.16 -7.73
CA LEU A 104 0.72 1.74 -7.87
C LEU A 104 0.11 1.48 -9.24
N HIS A 105 0.49 0.39 -9.91
CA HIS A 105 -0.06 0.06 -11.21
C HIS A 105 -1.60 0.01 -11.16
N TYR A 106 -2.26 0.67 -12.11
CA TYR A 106 -3.72 0.72 -12.13
C TYR A 106 -4.28 -0.58 -12.71
N LEU A 107 -4.93 -1.38 -11.86
CA LEU A 107 -5.54 -2.65 -12.25
C LEU A 107 -6.89 -2.41 -12.97
N SER A 108 -6.83 -2.08 -14.26
CA SER A 108 -8.03 -1.83 -15.07
C SER A 108 -9.01 -3.00 -15.02
N GLY A 109 -10.28 -2.70 -14.71
CA GLY A 109 -11.36 -3.68 -14.56
C GLY A 109 -11.35 -4.46 -13.26
N ALA A 110 -10.51 -4.10 -12.29
CA ALA A 110 -10.61 -4.63 -10.94
C ALA A 110 -11.88 -4.14 -10.25
N ILE A 111 -12.40 -4.95 -9.33
CA ILE A 111 -13.55 -4.62 -8.49
C ILE A 111 -13.16 -4.74 -7.03
N SER A 112 -13.82 -3.99 -6.14
CA SER A 112 -13.58 -4.09 -4.70
C SER A 112 -13.89 -5.50 -4.18
N PHE A 113 -13.06 -5.98 -3.25
CA PHE A 113 -13.33 -7.21 -2.52
C PHE A 113 -14.54 -7.01 -1.61
N ASP A 114 -15.54 -7.89 -1.77
CA ASP A 114 -16.70 -7.99 -0.90
C ASP A 114 -16.66 -9.33 -0.14
N PRO A 115 -16.58 -9.32 1.21
CA PRO A 115 -16.47 -10.53 2.03
C PRO A 115 -17.72 -11.42 2.00
N VAL A 116 -18.86 -10.94 1.50
CA VAL A 116 -20.10 -11.71 1.40
C VAL A 116 -20.10 -12.63 0.19
N VAL A 117 -19.44 -12.22 -0.90
CA VAL A 117 -19.47 -12.95 -2.19
C VAL A 117 -18.10 -13.48 -2.63
N SER A 118 -17.01 -12.86 -2.17
CA SER A 118 -15.65 -13.24 -2.53
C SER A 118 -15.20 -14.40 -1.68
N LYS A 119 -14.56 -15.39 -2.30
CA LYS A 119 -13.93 -16.52 -1.60
C LYS A 119 -12.44 -16.28 -1.50
N VAL A 120 -11.90 -16.43 -0.30
CA VAL A 120 -10.47 -16.48 -0.02
C VAL A 120 -10.16 -17.81 0.65
N ASP A 121 -9.05 -18.45 0.29
CA ASP A 121 -8.62 -19.65 1.00
C ASP A 121 -8.02 -19.30 2.36
N SER A 122 -8.06 -20.27 3.28
CA SER A 122 -7.61 -20.07 4.66
C SER A 122 -6.15 -19.62 4.76
N MET A 123 -5.26 -20.18 3.95
CA MET A 123 -3.84 -19.84 4.01
C MET A 123 -3.60 -18.40 3.55
N THR A 124 -4.23 -17.96 2.46
CA THR A 124 -4.15 -16.57 2.00
C THR A 124 -4.72 -15.60 3.04
N ALA A 125 -5.89 -15.91 3.62
CA ALA A 125 -6.49 -15.09 4.67
C ALA A 125 -5.56 -15.00 5.90
N SER A 126 -5.01 -16.12 6.35
CA SER A 126 -4.07 -16.17 7.47
C SER A 126 -2.78 -15.39 7.21
N LYS A 127 -2.23 -15.44 6.00
CA LYS A 127 -1.06 -14.62 5.62
C LYS A 127 -1.35 -13.13 5.71
N ILE A 128 -2.50 -12.69 5.19
CA ILE A 128 -2.92 -11.29 5.22
C ILE A 128 -3.13 -10.83 6.67
N VAL A 129 -3.89 -11.59 7.48
CA VAL A 129 -4.16 -11.26 8.88
C VAL A 129 -2.86 -11.23 9.70
N ALA A 130 -1.98 -12.21 9.53
CA ALA A 130 -0.71 -12.26 10.25
C ALA A 130 0.23 -11.12 9.83
N LEU A 131 0.25 -10.76 8.54
CA LEU A 131 0.99 -9.61 8.04
C LEU A 131 0.45 -8.32 8.62
N ASP A 132 -0.86 -8.06 8.52
CA ASP A 132 -1.51 -6.85 9.02
C ASP A 132 -1.35 -6.71 10.55
N SER A 133 -1.32 -7.82 11.28
CA SER A 133 -0.97 -7.81 12.69
C SER A 133 0.49 -7.42 12.95
N LEU A 134 1.43 -7.84 12.10
CA LEU A 134 2.85 -7.52 12.23
C LEU A 134 3.13 -6.05 11.90
N ILE A 135 2.54 -5.55 10.82
CA ILE A 135 2.72 -4.16 10.35
C ILE A 135 1.77 -3.18 11.04
N THR A 136 0.92 -3.64 11.96
CA THR A 136 -0.08 -2.83 12.68
C THR A 136 -1.03 -2.08 11.74
N ASN A 137 -1.52 -2.76 10.70
CA ASN A 137 -2.47 -2.18 9.75
C ASN A 137 -3.88 -2.12 10.35
N VAL A 138 -4.36 -0.90 10.59
CA VAL A 138 -5.67 -0.65 11.22
C VAL A 138 -6.82 -0.60 10.23
N ASP A 139 -6.53 -0.48 8.92
CA ASP A 139 -7.54 -0.03 7.95
C ASP A 139 -8.20 -1.17 7.19
N ARG A 140 -7.71 -2.41 7.28
CA ARG A 140 -8.26 -3.59 6.58
C ARG A 140 -9.47 -4.19 7.29
N THR A 141 -10.58 -3.46 7.29
CA THR A 141 -11.83 -3.80 8.01
C THR A 141 -12.97 -4.12 7.05
N ALA A 142 -14.12 -4.56 7.57
CA ALA A 142 -15.30 -4.80 6.73
C ALA A 142 -15.87 -3.52 6.08
N ARG A 143 -15.55 -2.33 6.61
CA ARG A 143 -15.97 -1.04 6.05
C ARG A 143 -15.06 -0.56 4.93
N ASN A 144 -13.76 -0.81 5.09
CA ASN A 144 -12.75 -0.52 4.08
C ASN A 144 -11.87 -1.75 3.91
N THR A 145 -12.11 -2.55 2.87
CA THR A 145 -11.39 -3.81 2.72
C THR A 145 -9.99 -3.61 2.17
N ASN A 146 -9.72 -2.48 1.49
CA ASN A 146 -8.46 -2.18 0.81
C ASN A 146 -7.94 -3.37 -0.02
N MET A 147 -8.84 -4.12 -0.64
CA MET A 147 -8.54 -5.28 -1.46
C MET A 147 -9.37 -5.23 -2.72
N LEU A 148 -8.80 -5.75 -3.80
CA LEU A 148 -9.42 -5.84 -5.10
C LEU A 148 -9.48 -7.29 -5.56
N ILE A 149 -10.49 -7.62 -6.34
CA ILE A 149 -10.51 -8.80 -7.20
C ILE A 149 -10.14 -8.35 -8.61
N TRP A 150 -9.02 -8.86 -9.13
CA TRP A 150 -8.58 -8.62 -10.50
C TRP A 150 -8.22 -9.94 -11.16
N LYS A 151 -8.79 -10.20 -12.34
CA LYS A 151 -8.63 -11.48 -13.07
C LYS A 151 -8.89 -12.72 -12.21
N LYS A 152 -9.87 -12.63 -11.29
CA LYS A 152 -10.26 -13.68 -10.31
C LYS A 152 -9.22 -13.99 -9.22
N GLU A 153 -8.22 -13.13 -9.06
CA GLU A 153 -7.26 -13.21 -7.96
C GLU A 153 -7.49 -12.07 -6.97
N LEU A 154 -7.14 -12.28 -5.70
CA LEU A 154 -7.17 -11.26 -4.66
C LEU A 154 -5.89 -10.42 -4.70
N TRP A 155 -6.04 -9.10 -4.70
CA TRP A 155 -4.95 -8.12 -4.70
C TRP A 155 -5.09 -7.18 -3.53
N LEU A 156 -4.00 -6.94 -2.80
CA LEU A 156 -3.95 -5.99 -1.70
C LEU A 156 -3.60 -4.61 -2.23
N ILE A 157 -4.28 -3.61 -1.71
CA ILE A 157 -3.97 -2.20 -1.92
C ILE A 157 -3.92 -1.48 -0.57
N ASP A 158 -3.45 -0.24 -0.61
CA ASP A 158 -3.52 0.75 0.45
C ASP A 158 -3.04 0.28 1.84
N HIS A 159 -1.72 0.23 1.99
CA HIS A 159 -1.03 -0.01 3.27
C HIS A 159 -0.57 1.29 3.94
N GLY A 160 -0.98 2.46 3.43
CA GLY A 160 -0.51 3.77 3.92
C GLY A 160 -0.87 4.06 5.39
N ALA A 161 -1.86 3.36 5.95
CA ALA A 161 -2.27 3.45 7.35
C ALA A 161 -1.56 2.44 8.29
N ALA A 162 -0.62 1.65 7.77
CA ALA A 162 0.19 0.73 8.57
C ALA A 162 1.40 1.44 9.21
N LEU A 163 2.14 0.71 10.05
CA LEU A 163 3.33 1.17 10.76
C LEU A 163 3.09 2.42 11.63
N TYR A 164 1.93 2.50 12.29
CA TYR A 164 1.44 3.67 13.04
C TYR A 164 2.49 4.32 13.96
N PHE A 165 3.44 3.55 14.50
CA PHE A 165 4.54 4.05 15.32
C PHE A 165 5.38 5.16 14.63
N HIS A 166 5.44 5.21 13.29
CA HIS A 166 6.19 6.26 12.57
C HIS A 166 5.59 7.67 12.74
N HIS A 167 4.37 7.79 13.27
CA HIS A 167 3.75 9.05 13.66
C HIS A 167 4.18 9.50 15.06
N SER A 168 4.65 8.56 15.91
CA SER A 168 5.14 8.84 17.26
C SER A 168 6.30 7.90 17.63
N TRP A 169 7.53 8.39 17.45
CA TRP A 169 8.74 7.63 17.74
C TRP A 169 8.99 7.36 19.23
N SER A 170 8.20 7.95 20.13
CA SER A 170 8.26 7.62 21.56
C SER A 170 7.79 6.18 21.80
N ASN A 171 8.54 5.41 22.58
CA ASN A 171 8.17 4.06 23.03
C ASN A 171 7.93 3.04 21.90
N TRP A 172 8.49 3.25 20.71
CA TRP A 172 8.28 2.36 19.55
C TRP A 172 8.69 0.90 19.85
N GLU A 173 9.73 0.67 20.67
CA GLU A 173 10.17 -0.66 21.08
C GLU A 173 9.11 -1.39 21.92
N GLU A 174 8.41 -0.65 22.77
CA GLU A 174 7.33 -1.20 23.58
C GLU A 174 6.12 -1.48 22.68
N HIS A 175 5.77 -0.55 21.79
CA HIS A 175 4.71 -0.75 20.80
C HIS A 175 4.95 -1.99 19.94
N ALA A 176 6.19 -2.23 19.49
CA ALA A 176 6.56 -3.41 18.69
C ALA A 176 6.39 -4.75 19.43
N ARG A 177 6.34 -4.74 20.77
CA ARG A 177 6.15 -5.95 21.60
C ARG A 177 4.71 -6.14 22.07
N ARG A 178 3.88 -5.11 21.97
CA ARG A 178 2.49 -5.15 22.44
C ARG A 178 1.60 -5.89 21.43
N PRO A 179 0.60 -6.65 21.88
CA PRO A 179 -0.41 -7.20 20.99
C PRO A 179 -1.17 -6.10 20.24
N PHE A 180 -1.43 -6.31 18.95
CA PHE A 180 -2.24 -5.41 18.14
C PHE A 180 -3.74 -5.75 18.29
N SER A 181 -4.42 -5.09 19.23
CA SER A 181 -5.80 -5.43 19.60
C SER A 181 -6.85 -5.13 18.52
N GLN A 182 -6.57 -4.17 17.62
CA GLN A 182 -7.46 -3.79 16.53
C GLN A 182 -7.58 -4.87 15.45
N ILE A 183 -6.69 -5.88 15.44
CA ILE A 183 -6.77 -7.00 14.50
C ILE A 183 -8.11 -7.77 14.61
N LYS A 184 -8.80 -7.69 15.75
CA LYS A 184 -10.11 -8.30 15.97
C LYS A 184 -11.17 -7.83 14.96
N ASP A 185 -10.99 -6.63 14.40
CA ASP A 185 -11.93 -6.00 13.48
C ASP A 185 -11.57 -6.27 11.99
N HIS A 186 -10.53 -7.10 11.76
CA HIS A 186 -10.01 -7.40 10.43
C HIS A 186 -10.98 -8.25 9.61
N VAL A 187 -11.27 -7.84 8.36
CA VAL A 187 -12.32 -8.44 7.52
C VAL A 187 -12.09 -9.93 7.22
N LEU A 188 -10.83 -10.35 7.09
CA LEU A 188 -10.48 -11.76 6.82
C LEU A 188 -10.27 -12.62 8.06
N LEU A 189 -10.37 -12.07 9.28
CA LEU A 189 -10.13 -12.84 10.50
C LEU A 189 -11.02 -14.09 10.61
N PRO A 190 -12.32 -14.07 10.23
CA PRO A 190 -13.16 -15.26 10.26
C PRO A 190 -12.74 -16.40 9.31
N TYR A 191 -11.83 -16.14 8.37
CA TYR A 191 -11.36 -17.11 7.38
C TYR A 191 -9.92 -17.58 7.63
N ALA A 192 -9.27 -17.09 8.68
CA ALA A 192 -7.84 -17.25 8.91
C ALA A 192 -7.51 -18.46 9.80
N ASP A 193 -7.86 -19.68 9.38
CA ASP A 193 -7.69 -20.89 10.20
C ASP A 193 -6.22 -21.37 10.31
N ASP A 194 -5.33 -20.91 9.43
CA ASP A 194 -3.92 -21.31 9.35
C ASP A 194 -2.93 -20.28 9.96
N LEU A 195 -3.37 -19.44 10.89
CA LEU A 195 -2.55 -18.34 11.47
C LEU A 195 -1.18 -18.78 11.99
N ALA A 196 -1.10 -19.93 12.67
CA ALA A 196 0.17 -20.44 13.20
C ALA A 196 1.17 -20.77 12.08
N LYS A 197 0.69 -21.30 10.95
CA LYS A 197 1.53 -21.61 9.78
C LYS A 197 1.97 -20.33 9.08
N ALA A 198 1.06 -19.38 8.87
CA ALA A 198 1.37 -18.08 8.30
C ALA A 198 2.42 -17.32 9.15
N ALA A 199 2.26 -17.33 10.48
CA ALA A 199 3.23 -16.72 11.38
C ALA A 199 4.61 -17.39 11.34
N ALA A 200 4.67 -18.72 11.18
CA ALA A 200 5.93 -19.43 11.00
C ALA A 200 6.61 -19.04 9.68
N GLU A 201 5.87 -18.96 8.58
CA GLU A 201 6.37 -18.54 7.27
C GLU A 201 6.94 -17.11 7.32
N ILE A 202 6.20 -16.17 7.91
CA ILE A 202 6.64 -14.79 8.14
C ILE A 202 7.96 -14.75 8.92
N ARG A 203 8.08 -15.52 10.01
CA ARG A 203 9.30 -15.56 10.85
C ARG A 203 10.51 -16.09 10.09
N THR A 204 10.32 -17.05 9.19
CA THR A 204 11.39 -17.60 8.35
C THR A 204 11.78 -16.63 7.24
N LEU A 205 10.80 -15.95 6.65
CA LEU A 205 11.00 -15.12 5.47
C LEU A 205 11.56 -13.72 5.82
N TYR A 206 11.05 -13.08 6.87
CA TYR A 206 11.42 -11.71 7.25
C TYR A 206 12.64 -11.68 8.16
N THR A 207 13.79 -12.07 7.61
CA THR A 207 15.08 -11.91 8.28
C THR A 207 15.50 -10.44 8.33
N LYS A 208 16.50 -10.12 9.15
CA LYS A 208 17.03 -8.75 9.25
C LYS A 208 17.54 -8.23 7.91
N GLU A 209 18.20 -9.08 7.14
CA GLU A 209 18.76 -8.76 5.82
C GLU A 209 17.65 -8.46 4.83
N LYS A 210 16.57 -9.24 4.87
CA LYS A 210 15.38 -9.04 4.06
C LYS A 210 14.66 -7.74 4.37
N ILE A 211 14.43 -7.44 5.65
CA ILE A 211 13.84 -6.17 6.06
C ILE A 211 14.75 -5.00 5.69
N ALA A 212 16.06 -5.11 5.91
CA ALA A 212 17.03 -4.09 5.52
C ALA A 212 16.97 -3.78 4.01
N SER A 213 16.83 -4.82 3.17
CA SER A 213 16.72 -4.64 1.72
C SER A 213 15.47 -3.87 1.29
N VAL A 214 14.35 -4.03 2.00
CA VAL A 214 13.11 -3.26 1.76
C VAL A 214 13.28 -1.83 2.24
N THR A 215 13.81 -1.63 3.44
CA THR A 215 14.00 -0.26 3.99
C THR A 215 15.03 0.55 3.23
N ALA A 216 15.97 -0.08 2.51
CA ALA A 216 16.95 0.58 1.66
C ALA A 216 16.35 1.17 0.37
N MET A 217 15.09 0.86 0.06
CA MET A 217 14.36 1.43 -1.09
C MET A 217 13.79 2.83 -0.79
N VAL A 218 13.79 3.26 0.47
CA VAL A 218 13.19 4.52 0.96
C VAL A 218 14.22 5.64 0.97
#